data_AF-D5BDS1-F1
#
_entry.id   AF-D5BDS1-F1
#
_cell.length_a   1.000
_cell.length_b   1.000
_cell.length_c   1.000
_cell.angle_alpha   90.00
_cell.angle_beta   90.00
_cell.angle_gamma   90.00
#
_symmetry.space_group_name_H-M   'P 1'
#
loop_
_entity.id
_entity.type
_entity.pdbx_description
1 polymer ?
#
loop_
_entity_poly.entity_id
_entity_poly.type
_entity_poly.pdbx_seq_one_letter_code
_entity_poly.pdbx_strand_id
1 'polypeptide(L)'
;MMRNKSFTCYIIDDEPPAVRILEKFIQQLEVLSLLGSSNKSLEALNEIQLKKPDILFLDIQMPDLTGIQLSKLINYSPYIIFTTAYAQFAVEGFQVNAIDYLLKPIAFPRFIEAIEKIKERQQTTPLDGLIAPTQDYFFVKTDGKNRFQKVALPDILYLESIKNYVVIHTKNEQIVTYSTLKSIQESLPELSFIQVHKSYIVALDKIEKTDNYEVWIDGKDLPLGDTYKHGFFEAIHQRKL
;
A
#
# COMPACT_ATOMS: atom_id res chain seq x y z
N MET A 1 21.73 13.25 22.96
CA MET A 1 20.49 13.85 23.50
C MET A 1 19.49 13.92 22.34
N MET A 2 18.67 12.88 22.16
CA MET A 2 17.74 12.81 21.03
C MET A 2 16.50 13.65 21.34
N ARG A 3 16.16 14.62 20.48
CA ARG A 3 14.86 15.32 20.56
C ARG A 3 13.77 14.27 20.40
N ASN A 4 12.86 14.14 21.37
CA ASN A 4 11.58 13.45 21.18
C ASN A 4 10.89 14.13 20.00
N LYS A 5 10.87 13.49 18.83
CA LYS A 5 10.25 14.04 17.63
C LYS A 5 8.73 13.85 17.79
N SER A 6 8.01 14.94 17.99
CA SER A 6 6.54 14.93 17.99
C SER A 6 6.06 14.68 16.56
N PHE A 7 5.10 13.75 16.39
CA PHE A 7 4.43 13.53 15.11
C PHE A 7 3.32 14.54 14.90
N THR A 8 3.25 15.11 13.71
CA THR A 8 2.16 16.00 13.31
C THR A 8 1.00 15.20 12.75
N CYS A 9 -0.22 15.52 13.15
CA CYS A 9 -1.44 14.78 12.82
C CYS A 9 -2.45 15.67 12.10
N TYR A 10 -3.27 15.09 11.24
CA TYR A 10 -4.47 15.73 10.71
C TYR A 10 -5.63 14.73 10.67
N ILE A 11 -6.84 15.18 11.01
CA ILE A 11 -8.05 14.36 11.05
C ILE A 11 -8.99 14.73 9.90
N ILE A 12 -9.50 13.75 9.18
CA ILE A 12 -10.54 13.94 8.17
C ILE A 12 -11.66 12.93 8.44
N ASP A 13 -12.79 13.44 8.91
CA ASP A 13 -13.95 12.62 9.29
C ASP A 13 -15.19 13.51 9.24
N ASP A 14 -16.22 13.13 8.48
CA ASP A 14 -17.45 13.90 8.31
C ASP A 14 -18.37 13.83 9.54
N GLU A 15 -18.06 12.96 10.51
CA GLU A 15 -18.76 12.84 11.79
C GLU A 15 -18.06 13.66 12.90
N PRO A 16 -18.62 14.82 13.33
CA PRO A 16 -18.01 15.65 14.38
C PRO A 16 -17.72 14.91 15.71
N PRO A 17 -18.53 13.93 16.17
CA PRO A 17 -18.20 13.16 17.36
C PRO A 17 -16.88 12.37 17.24
N ALA A 18 -16.60 11.78 16.08
CA ALA A 18 -15.37 11.02 15.85
C ALA A 18 -14.15 11.94 15.84
N VAL A 19 -14.25 13.10 15.17
CA VAL A 19 -13.23 14.16 15.21
C VAL A 19 -12.89 14.54 16.65
N ARG A 20 -13.90 14.91 17.46
CA ARG A 20 -13.68 15.33 18.86
C ARG A 20 -13.01 14.26 19.72
N ILE A 21 -13.35 13.00 19.50
CA ILE A 21 -12.73 11.87 20.22
C ILE A 21 -11.24 11.77 19.83
N LEU A 22 -10.92 11.82 18.54
CA LEU A 22 -9.54 11.79 18.05
C LEU A 22 -8.73 13.00 18.52
N GLU A 23 -9.30 14.21 18.47
CA GLU A 23 -8.66 15.42 19.00
C GLU A 23 -8.31 15.25 20.48
N LYS A 24 -9.26 14.75 21.28
CA LYS A 24 -9.03 14.46 22.70
C LYS A 24 -7.93 13.44 22.91
N PHE A 25 -7.90 12.35 22.13
CA PHE A 25 -6.87 11.33 22.25
C PHE A 25 -5.48 11.84 21.84
N ILE A 26 -5.41 12.65 20.78
CA ILE A 26 -4.16 13.30 20.34
C ILE A 26 -3.63 14.25 21.42
N GLN A 27 -4.49 15.06 22.03
CA GLN A 27 -4.11 15.97 23.11
C GLN A 27 -3.59 15.27 24.37
N GLN A 28 -3.97 14.02 24.60
CA GLN A 28 -3.50 13.23 25.74
C GLN A 28 -2.07 12.68 25.54
N LEU A 29 -1.51 12.75 24.34
CA LEU A 29 -0.20 12.22 24.01
C LEU A 29 0.77 13.33 23.59
N GLU A 30 1.76 13.64 24.43
CA GLU A 30 2.79 14.66 24.15
C GLU A 30 3.61 14.38 22.89
N VAL A 31 3.62 13.13 22.41
CA VAL A 31 4.30 12.71 21.19
C VAL A 31 3.54 13.07 19.91
N LEU A 32 2.32 13.59 20.02
CA LEU A 32 1.47 13.98 18.88
C LEU A 32 1.14 15.47 18.94
N SER A 33 1.04 16.09 17.77
CA SER A 33 0.61 17.48 17.60
C SER A 33 -0.41 17.59 16.49
N LEU A 34 -1.61 18.10 16.79
CA LEU A 34 -2.67 18.27 15.80
C LEU A 34 -2.45 19.53 14.95
N LEU A 35 -2.35 19.39 13.62
CA LEU A 35 -2.25 20.51 12.66
C LEU A 35 -3.59 21.02 12.17
N GLY A 36 -4.65 20.23 12.37
CA GLY A 36 -6.01 20.58 11.97
C GLY A 36 -6.91 19.36 11.83
N SER A 37 -8.17 19.64 11.59
CA SER A 37 -9.19 18.66 11.27
C SER A 37 -10.12 19.22 10.19
N SER A 38 -10.68 18.37 9.35
CA SER A 38 -11.73 18.75 8.40
C SER A 38 -12.85 17.74 8.40
N ASN A 39 -14.08 18.22 8.20
CA ASN A 39 -15.27 17.39 8.01
C ASN A 39 -15.66 17.22 6.54
N LYS A 40 -14.83 17.73 5.62
CA LYS A 40 -15.07 17.65 4.18
C LYS A 40 -13.81 17.19 3.46
N SER A 41 -13.94 16.09 2.74
CA SER A 41 -12.86 15.40 2.04
C SER A 41 -12.11 16.28 1.03
N LEU A 42 -12.81 17.09 0.23
CA LEU A 42 -12.21 17.95 -0.79
C LEU A 42 -11.46 19.16 -0.22
N GLU A 43 -12.02 19.82 0.81
CA GLU A 43 -11.36 20.94 1.48
C GLU A 43 -10.08 20.46 2.18
N ALA A 44 -10.12 19.25 2.75
CA ALA A 44 -8.98 18.65 3.44
C ALA A 44 -7.78 18.38 2.53
N LEU A 45 -7.99 17.99 1.27
CA LEU A 45 -6.90 17.63 0.34
C LEU A 45 -5.88 18.77 0.18
N ASN A 46 -6.36 20.01 0.02
CA ASN A 46 -5.51 21.18 -0.12
C ASN A 46 -4.69 21.45 1.16
N GLU A 47 -5.33 21.36 2.32
CA GLU A 47 -4.67 21.58 3.60
C GLU A 47 -3.62 20.51 3.90
N ILE A 48 -3.91 19.25 3.62
CA ILE A 48 -3.01 18.11 3.84
C ILE A 48 -1.78 18.22 2.94
N GLN A 49 -1.95 18.55 1.65
CA GLN A 49 -0.81 18.70 0.74
C GLN A 49 0.09 19.88 1.10
N LEU A 50 -0.49 20.95 1.67
CA LEU A 50 0.26 22.13 2.11
C LEU A 50 0.98 21.87 3.44
N LYS A 51 0.27 21.36 4.45
CA LYS A 51 0.77 21.18 5.81
C LYS A 51 1.65 19.92 5.96
N LYS A 52 1.45 18.92 5.10
CA LYS A 52 2.15 17.63 5.07
C LYS A 52 2.28 16.98 6.46
N PRO A 53 1.16 16.74 7.18
CA PRO A 53 1.19 16.02 8.46
C PRO A 53 1.85 14.65 8.33
N ASP A 54 2.56 14.22 9.38
CA ASP A 54 3.18 12.89 9.46
C ASP A 54 2.13 11.77 9.52
N ILE A 55 1.00 12.02 10.19
CA ILE A 55 -0.08 11.05 10.42
C ILE A 55 -1.42 11.62 9.92
N LEU A 56 -2.16 10.81 9.18
CA LEU A 56 -3.53 11.09 8.77
C LEU A 56 -4.50 10.10 9.39
N PHE A 57 -5.52 10.63 10.06
CA PHE A 57 -6.70 9.87 10.46
C PHE A 57 -7.79 10.13 9.43
N LEU A 58 -8.21 9.10 8.70
CA LEU A 58 -9.14 9.22 7.57
C LEU A 58 -10.37 8.36 7.81
N ASP A 59 -11.57 8.93 7.80
CA ASP A 59 -12.77 8.10 7.68
C ASP A 59 -12.82 7.46 6.29
N ILE A 60 -13.09 6.16 6.24
CA ILE A 60 -13.29 5.44 4.99
C ILE A 60 -14.51 5.99 4.26
N GLN A 61 -15.62 6.24 4.95
CA GLN A 61 -16.86 6.66 4.32
C GLN A 61 -17.11 8.13 4.60
N MET A 62 -16.99 8.95 3.57
CA MET A 62 -17.31 10.38 3.63
C MET A 62 -18.08 10.79 2.38
N PRO A 63 -18.89 11.86 2.46
CA PRO A 63 -19.49 12.50 1.29
C PRO A 63 -18.45 12.91 0.26
N ASP A 64 -18.86 12.85 -1.02
CA ASP A 64 -18.10 13.22 -2.23
C ASP A 64 -16.90 12.33 -2.56
N LEU A 65 -16.02 12.06 -1.59
CA LEU A 65 -14.77 11.32 -1.78
C LEU A 65 -14.46 10.47 -0.54
N THR A 66 -14.36 9.15 -0.73
CA THR A 66 -14.01 8.22 0.36
C THR A 66 -12.59 8.45 0.87
N GLY A 67 -12.30 8.12 2.13
CA GLY A 67 -10.93 8.23 2.67
C GLY A 67 -9.92 7.38 1.90
N ILE A 68 -10.35 6.23 1.38
CA ILE A 68 -9.49 5.38 0.52
C ILE A 68 -9.14 6.11 -0.77
N GLN A 69 -10.12 6.70 -1.45
CA GLN A 69 -9.85 7.47 -2.67
C GLN A 69 -8.99 8.70 -2.36
N LEU A 70 -9.30 9.43 -1.29
CA LEU A 70 -8.53 10.58 -0.83
C LEU A 70 -7.07 10.20 -0.59
N SER A 71 -6.81 9.07 0.07
CA SER A 71 -5.45 8.60 0.36
C SER A 71 -4.60 8.37 -0.90
N LYS A 72 -5.22 7.96 -2.01
CA LYS A 72 -4.55 7.74 -3.30
C LYS A 72 -4.21 9.05 -4.02
N LEU A 73 -4.84 10.17 -3.66
CA LEU A 73 -4.60 11.49 -4.24
C LEU A 73 -3.50 12.28 -3.52
N ILE A 74 -2.95 11.74 -2.43
CA ILE A 74 -1.93 12.41 -1.62
C ILE A 74 -0.57 12.16 -2.24
N ASN A 75 0.08 13.24 -2.69
CA ASN A 75 1.36 13.20 -3.41
C ASN A 75 2.59 13.10 -2.49
N TYR A 76 2.41 12.64 -1.25
CA TYR A 76 3.48 12.34 -0.29
C TYR A 76 3.08 11.14 0.56
N SER A 77 3.98 10.63 1.39
CA SER A 77 3.75 9.38 2.15
C SER A 77 3.56 9.65 3.65
N PRO A 78 2.37 10.06 4.10
CA PRO A 78 2.03 10.07 5.51
C PRO A 78 1.76 8.65 6.02
N TYR A 79 1.86 8.46 7.33
CA TYR A 79 1.26 7.31 8.00
C TYR A 79 -0.26 7.46 8.00
N ILE A 80 -0.98 6.50 7.42
CA ILE A 80 -2.44 6.54 7.34
C ILE A 80 -3.04 5.59 8.36
N ILE A 81 -3.97 6.08 9.17
CA ILE A 81 -4.84 5.28 10.03
C ILE A 81 -6.28 5.52 9.58
N PHE A 82 -6.97 4.48 9.16
CA PHE A 82 -8.37 4.61 8.77
C PHE A 82 -9.29 4.51 9.99
N THR A 83 -10.36 5.28 10.01
CA THR A 83 -11.50 5.12 10.90
C THR A 83 -12.69 4.60 10.10
N THR A 84 -13.54 3.78 10.71
CA THR A 84 -14.72 3.24 10.02
C THR A 84 -15.80 2.79 10.99
N ALA A 85 -17.07 2.94 10.60
CA ALA A 85 -18.20 2.36 11.33
C ALA A 85 -18.44 0.88 11.01
N TYR A 86 -17.80 0.30 9.98
CA TYR A 86 -18.08 -1.07 9.53
C TYR A 86 -16.88 -1.98 9.78
N ALA A 87 -17.10 -3.03 10.59
CA ALA A 87 -16.08 -4.00 10.95
C ALA A 87 -15.47 -4.73 9.75
N GLN A 88 -16.23 -4.89 8.66
CA GLN A 88 -15.75 -5.54 7.43
C GLN A 88 -14.50 -4.86 6.85
N PHE A 89 -14.37 -3.53 6.93
CA PHE A 89 -13.17 -2.83 6.43
C PHE A 89 -11.95 -3.01 7.34
N ALA A 90 -12.14 -3.42 8.59
CA ALA A 90 -11.04 -3.72 9.51
C ALA A 90 -10.59 -5.19 9.40
N VAL A 91 -11.43 -6.08 8.84
CA VAL A 91 -11.20 -7.53 8.74
C VAL A 91 -10.78 -7.93 7.33
N GLU A 92 -11.39 -7.34 6.31
CA GLU A 92 -10.93 -7.45 4.93
C GLU A 92 -9.72 -6.53 4.79
N GLY A 93 -8.54 -7.09 4.51
CA GLY A 93 -7.31 -6.35 4.29
C GLY A 93 -7.40 -5.46 3.05
N PHE A 94 -8.14 -4.36 3.15
CA PHE A 94 -8.28 -3.37 2.08
C PHE A 94 -6.88 -2.94 1.64
N GLN A 95 -6.63 -3.05 0.33
CA GLN A 95 -5.35 -2.89 -0.37
C GLN A 95 -4.82 -1.44 -0.37
N VAL A 96 -4.79 -0.83 0.80
CA VAL A 96 -4.29 0.52 1.03
C VAL A 96 -3.20 0.39 2.09
N ASN A 97 -2.05 1.05 1.89
CA ASN A 97 -0.88 1.03 2.79
C ASN A 97 -1.15 1.74 4.15
N ALA A 98 -2.25 1.41 4.81
CA ALA A 98 -2.58 1.88 6.13
C ALA A 98 -1.74 1.19 7.20
N ILE A 99 -1.50 1.91 8.29
CA ILE A 99 -0.88 1.39 9.51
C ILE A 99 -1.88 0.57 10.32
N ASP A 100 -3.10 1.06 10.43
CA ASP A 100 -4.16 0.42 11.21
C ASP A 100 -5.55 0.88 10.77
N TYR A 101 -6.55 0.14 11.24
CA TYR A 101 -7.96 0.43 11.09
C TYR A 101 -8.61 0.53 12.48
N LEU A 102 -9.24 1.67 12.76
CA LEU A 102 -9.91 1.96 14.01
C LEU A 102 -11.42 1.90 13.80
N LEU A 103 -12.05 0.88 14.38
CA LEU A 103 -13.50 0.74 14.40
C LEU A 103 -14.12 1.81 15.29
N LYS A 104 -15.14 2.51 14.80
CA LYS A 104 -15.96 3.45 15.55
C LYS A 104 -16.99 2.67 16.40
N PRO A 105 -17.23 3.05 17.66
CA PRO A 105 -16.60 4.14 18.40
C PRO A 105 -15.14 3.82 18.74
N ILE A 106 -14.25 4.81 18.54
CA ILE A 106 -12.81 4.61 18.64
C ILE A 106 -12.42 4.46 20.12
N ALA A 107 -11.99 3.26 20.49
CA ALA A 107 -11.52 2.98 21.84
C ALA A 107 -10.08 3.49 22.02
N PHE A 108 -9.80 4.16 23.14
CA PHE A 108 -8.47 4.70 23.44
C PHE A 108 -7.35 3.65 23.38
N PRO A 109 -7.51 2.41 23.93
CA PRO A 109 -6.48 1.38 23.79
C PRO A 109 -6.12 1.05 22.34
N ARG A 110 -7.11 0.95 21.45
CA ARG A 110 -6.87 0.71 20.01
C ARG A 110 -6.16 1.87 19.32
N PHE A 111 -6.48 3.11 19.72
CA PHE A 111 -5.76 4.28 19.27
C PHE A 111 -4.28 4.24 19.70
N ILE A 112 -3.99 3.88 20.95
CA ILE A 112 -2.60 3.72 21.44
C ILE A 112 -1.85 2.67 20.63
N GLU A 113 -2.43 1.48 20.44
CA GLU A 113 -1.82 0.41 19.64
C GLU A 113 -1.48 0.87 18.22
N ALA A 114 -2.37 1.64 17.58
CA ALA A 114 -2.13 2.20 16.25
C ALA A 114 -0.95 3.20 16.24
N ILE A 115 -0.81 4.04 17.27
CA ILE A 115 0.31 4.98 17.42
C ILE A 115 1.63 4.23 17.72
N GLU A 116 1.60 3.17 18.51
CA GLU A 116 2.77 2.35 18.82
C GLU A 116 3.35 1.70 17.56
N LYS A 117 2.51 1.18 16.67
CA LYS A 117 2.95 0.67 15.35
C LYS A 117 3.72 1.70 14.53
N ILE A 118 3.33 2.98 14.61
CA ILE A 118 4.03 4.08 13.93
C ILE A 118 5.41 4.32 14.55
N LYS A 119 5.51 4.29 15.89
CA LYS A 119 6.77 4.46 16.61
C LYS A 119 7.74 3.31 16.35
N GLU A 120 7.25 2.08 16.32
CA GLU A 120 8.06 0.89 16.00
C GLU A 120 8.66 0.97 14.59
N ARG A 121 7.87 1.44 13.61
CA ARG A 121 8.37 1.71 12.25
C ARG A 121 9.46 2.78 12.19
N GLN A 122 9.52 3.71 13.14
CA GLN A 122 10.60 4.71 13.23
C GLN A 122 11.87 4.17 13.88
N GLN A 123 11.76 3.27 14.86
CA GLN A 123 12.94 2.73 15.58
C GLN A 123 13.77 1.79 14.73
N THR A 124 13.18 1.22 13.67
CA THR A 124 13.90 0.51 12.61
C THR A 124 14.40 1.49 11.54
N THR A 125 15.39 2.33 11.87
CA THR A 125 16.13 3.12 10.86
C THR A 125 17.54 2.55 10.66
N PRO A 126 17.93 2.16 9.44
CA PRO A 126 19.27 2.41 8.92
C PRO A 126 19.28 3.77 8.20
N LEU A 127 20.45 4.42 8.24
CA LEU A 127 20.70 5.76 7.71
C LEU A 127 20.39 5.93 6.20
N ASP A 128 20.15 7.18 5.86
CA ASP A 128 20.03 7.79 4.53
C ASP A 128 18.73 7.56 3.75
N GLY A 129 18.19 8.69 3.29
CA GLY A 129 16.84 8.80 2.76
C GLY A 129 16.62 7.97 1.50
N LEU A 130 15.43 7.39 1.42
CA LEU A 130 14.56 7.23 0.25
C LEU A 130 13.44 6.27 0.66
N ILE A 131 12.18 6.74 0.60
CA ILE A 131 10.96 5.92 0.46
C ILE A 131 10.61 5.08 1.71
N ALA A 132 9.37 5.19 2.20
CA ALA A 132 8.87 4.29 3.24
C ALA A 132 9.14 2.84 2.82
N PRO A 133 9.50 1.89 3.72
CA PRO A 133 9.53 0.49 3.35
C PRO A 133 8.09 0.10 3.04
N THR A 134 7.77 0.15 1.74
CA THR A 134 6.82 -0.77 1.14
C THR A 134 7.16 -2.15 1.70
N GLN A 135 6.15 -2.94 2.01
CA GLN A 135 6.39 -4.31 2.39
C GLN A 135 6.97 -5.00 1.15
N ASP A 136 8.29 -4.93 0.99
CA ASP A 136 9.05 -5.33 -0.21
C ASP A 136 9.17 -6.84 -0.28
N TYR A 137 8.24 -7.56 0.34
CA TYR A 137 8.18 -9.00 0.31
C TYR A 137 6.78 -9.50 0.66
N PHE A 138 6.46 -10.70 0.20
CA PHE A 138 5.33 -11.48 0.69
C PHE A 138 5.78 -12.91 1.02
N PHE A 139 4.96 -13.62 1.80
CA PHE A 139 5.16 -15.04 2.03
C PHE A 139 4.29 -15.84 1.07
N VAL A 140 4.88 -16.80 0.37
CA VAL A 140 4.15 -17.80 -0.41
C VAL A 140 4.16 -19.14 0.27
N LYS A 141 3.05 -19.85 0.20
CA LYS A 141 2.98 -21.23 0.70
C LYS A 141 3.66 -22.15 -0.30
N THR A 142 4.66 -22.89 0.16
CA THR A 142 5.39 -23.88 -0.65
C THR A 142 5.02 -25.31 -0.21
N ASP A 143 5.51 -26.31 -0.95
CA ASP A 143 5.19 -27.71 -0.69
C ASP A 143 5.54 -28.14 0.74
N GLY A 144 4.53 -28.62 1.47
CA GLY A 144 4.61 -29.08 2.85
C GLY A 144 3.56 -28.45 3.77
N LYS A 145 3.30 -29.10 4.91
CA LYS A 145 2.33 -28.58 5.89
C LYS A 145 2.91 -27.31 6.53
N ASN A 146 2.26 -26.17 6.32
CA ASN A 146 2.63 -24.86 6.86
C ASN A 146 4.05 -24.38 6.50
N ARG A 147 4.55 -24.72 5.29
CA ARG A 147 5.80 -24.14 4.78
C ARG A 147 5.51 -22.86 4.00
N PHE A 148 6.23 -21.80 4.36
CA PHE A 148 6.16 -20.50 3.71
C PHE A 148 7.55 -20.05 3.31
N GLN A 149 7.69 -19.46 2.13
CA GLN A 149 8.92 -18.85 1.64
C GLN A 149 8.71 -17.35 1.50
N LYS A 150 9.63 -16.56 2.05
CA LYS A 150 9.68 -15.12 1.85
C LYS A 150 10.14 -14.85 0.42
N VAL A 151 9.42 -14.01 -0.30
CA VAL A 151 9.75 -13.56 -1.66
C VAL A 151 9.89 -12.05 -1.63
N ALA A 152 11.08 -11.53 -1.92
CA ALA A 152 11.27 -10.09 -2.02
C ALA A 152 10.74 -9.56 -3.35
N LEU A 153 9.86 -8.55 -3.33
CA LEU A 153 9.28 -7.92 -4.51
C LEU A 153 10.34 -7.41 -5.50
N PRO A 154 11.43 -6.74 -5.05
CA PRO A 154 12.47 -6.24 -5.96
C PRO A 154 13.21 -7.34 -6.74
N ASP A 155 13.16 -8.59 -6.24
CA ASP A 155 13.82 -9.75 -6.84
C ASP A 155 12.95 -10.45 -7.89
N ILE A 156 11.64 -10.16 -7.92
CA ILE A 156 10.70 -10.77 -8.87
C ILE A 156 10.92 -10.18 -10.26
N LEU A 157 11.09 -11.06 -11.24
CA LEU A 157 11.18 -10.73 -12.66
C LEU A 157 9.78 -10.79 -13.28
N TYR A 158 9.13 -11.94 -13.14
CA TYR A 158 7.78 -12.17 -13.64
C TYR A 158 7.13 -13.35 -12.90
N LEU A 159 5.81 -13.45 -13.02
CA LEU A 159 5.00 -14.54 -12.50
C LEU A 159 4.35 -15.27 -13.67
N GLU A 160 4.38 -16.60 -13.63
CA GLU A 160 3.85 -17.47 -14.65
C GLU A 160 2.79 -18.40 -14.05
N SER A 161 1.61 -18.44 -14.67
CA SER A 161 0.54 -19.35 -14.29
C SER A 161 0.66 -20.68 -15.05
N ILE A 162 0.81 -21.78 -14.30
CA ILE A 162 0.85 -23.14 -14.83
C ILE A 162 -0.20 -24.00 -14.10
N LYS A 163 -1.32 -24.28 -14.77
CA LYS A 163 -2.47 -25.01 -14.21
C LYS A 163 -3.01 -24.31 -12.94
N ASN A 164 -2.84 -24.94 -11.77
CA ASN A 164 -3.30 -24.43 -10.47
C ASN A 164 -2.14 -23.88 -9.63
N TYR A 165 -0.99 -23.65 -10.26
CA TYR A 165 0.20 -23.12 -9.62
C TYR A 165 0.60 -21.80 -10.27
N VAL A 166 1.23 -20.96 -9.46
CA VAL A 166 2.00 -19.84 -9.97
C VAL A 166 3.48 -20.10 -9.69
N VAL A 167 4.29 -19.93 -10.71
CA VAL A 167 5.75 -19.91 -10.63
C VAL A 167 6.18 -18.45 -10.55
N ILE A 168 6.85 -18.09 -9.47
CA ILE A 168 7.47 -16.78 -9.29
C ILE A 168 8.92 -16.92 -9.74
N HIS A 169 9.26 -16.23 -10.82
CA HIS A 169 10.60 -16.19 -11.36
C HIS A 169 11.36 -15.02 -10.73
N THR A 170 12.44 -15.32 -10.03
CA THR A 170 13.38 -14.33 -9.51
C THR A 170 14.72 -14.49 -10.23
N LYS A 171 15.66 -13.56 -10.02
CA LYS A 171 17.02 -13.68 -10.58
C LYS A 171 17.77 -14.94 -10.13
N ASN A 172 17.49 -15.42 -8.92
CA ASN A 172 18.29 -16.46 -8.28
C ASN A 172 17.59 -17.82 -8.29
N GLU A 173 16.26 -17.85 -8.25
CA GLU A 173 15.48 -19.07 -8.11
C GLU A 173 14.06 -18.95 -8.68
N GLN A 174 13.40 -20.09 -8.82
CA GLN A 174 11.98 -20.20 -9.15
C GLN A 174 11.23 -20.75 -7.94
N ILE A 175 10.14 -20.07 -7.55
CA ILE A 175 9.35 -20.43 -6.39
C ILE A 175 7.95 -20.81 -6.85
N VAL A 176 7.51 -22.03 -6.51
CA VAL A 176 6.22 -22.57 -6.91
C VAL A 176 5.24 -22.51 -5.75
N THR A 177 4.06 -21.95 -5.99
CA THR A 177 2.97 -21.87 -5.00
C THR A 177 1.65 -22.33 -5.60
N TYR A 178 0.85 -23.06 -4.81
CA TYR A 178 -0.51 -23.44 -5.18
C TYR A 178 -1.44 -22.23 -5.00
N SER A 179 -1.59 -21.44 -6.06
CA SER A 179 -2.42 -20.24 -6.09
C SER A 179 -2.84 -19.91 -7.53
N THR A 180 -3.66 -18.89 -7.69
CA THR A 180 -4.02 -18.34 -9.00
C THR A 180 -3.28 -17.03 -9.24
N LEU A 181 -3.02 -16.72 -10.51
CA LEU A 181 -2.36 -15.47 -10.89
C LEU A 181 -3.13 -14.23 -10.40
N LYS A 182 -4.47 -14.29 -10.45
CA LYS A 182 -5.36 -13.23 -9.93
C LYS A 182 -5.16 -13.00 -8.43
N SER A 183 -5.13 -14.08 -7.63
CA SER A 183 -4.95 -13.96 -6.18
C SER A 183 -3.60 -13.37 -5.80
N ILE A 184 -2.54 -13.66 -6.56
CA ILE A 184 -1.23 -13.05 -6.31
C ILE A 184 -1.18 -11.60 -6.80
N GLN A 185 -1.83 -11.29 -7.93
CA GLN A 185 -1.93 -9.92 -8.42
C GLN A 185 -2.54 -8.97 -7.37
N GLU A 186 -3.55 -9.44 -6.65
CA GLU A 186 -4.19 -8.69 -5.55
C GLU A 186 -3.23 -8.37 -4.38
N SER A 187 -2.07 -9.03 -4.29
CA SER A 187 -1.04 -8.73 -3.28
C SER A 187 0.20 -8.03 -3.85
N LEU A 188 0.23 -7.72 -5.16
CA LEU A 188 1.35 -7.02 -5.81
C LEU A 188 1.08 -5.51 -5.91
N PRO A 189 2.10 -4.65 -5.75
CA PRO A 189 1.95 -3.22 -5.99
C PRO A 189 1.61 -2.92 -7.46
N GLU A 190 0.44 -2.33 -7.72
CA GLU A 190 -0.07 -2.03 -9.07
C GLU A 190 0.85 -1.12 -9.89
N LEU A 191 1.67 -0.28 -9.24
CA LEU A 191 2.61 0.62 -9.91
C LEU A 191 3.89 -0.08 -10.38
N SER A 192 4.16 -1.28 -9.87
CA SER A 192 5.42 -2.02 -10.09
C SER A 192 5.21 -3.27 -10.94
N PHE A 193 4.01 -3.84 -10.94
CA PHE A 193 3.68 -5.06 -11.68
C PHE A 193 2.51 -4.85 -12.63
N ILE A 194 2.56 -5.48 -13.80
CA ILE A 194 1.47 -5.41 -14.79
C ILE A 194 1.22 -6.77 -15.42
N GLN A 195 -0.06 -7.11 -15.61
CA GLN A 195 -0.43 -8.32 -16.34
C GLN A 195 -0.29 -8.08 -17.84
N VAL A 196 0.48 -8.93 -18.53
CA VAL A 196 0.75 -8.84 -19.98
C VAL A 196 0.07 -9.95 -20.77
N HIS A 197 -0.32 -11.03 -20.10
CA HIS A 197 -1.04 -12.15 -20.71
C HIS A 197 -1.86 -12.89 -19.65
N LYS A 198 -2.81 -13.73 -20.07
CA LYS A 198 -3.63 -14.56 -19.16
C LYS A 198 -2.79 -15.43 -18.22
N SER A 199 -1.55 -15.72 -18.60
CA SER A 199 -0.60 -16.51 -17.83
C SER A 199 0.56 -15.73 -17.25
N TYR A 200 0.71 -14.43 -17.52
CA TYR A 200 1.92 -13.68 -17.14
C TYR A 200 1.64 -12.32 -16.51
N ILE A 201 2.28 -12.07 -15.38
CA ILE A 201 2.46 -10.75 -14.77
C ILE A 201 3.95 -10.45 -14.74
N VAL A 202 4.35 -9.23 -15.09
CA VAL A 202 5.75 -8.82 -15.16
C VAL A 202 6.04 -7.65 -14.24
N ALA A 203 7.27 -7.58 -13.73
CA ALA A 203 7.77 -6.40 -13.05
C ALA A 203 8.18 -5.34 -14.10
N LEU A 204 7.58 -4.15 -14.02
CA LEU A 204 7.75 -3.08 -15.01
C LEU A 204 9.20 -2.57 -15.07
N ASP A 205 9.89 -2.51 -13.94
CA ASP A 205 11.29 -2.07 -13.84
C ASP A 205 12.30 -3.10 -14.37
N LYS A 206 11.85 -4.33 -14.64
CA LYS A 206 12.68 -5.41 -15.18
C LYS A 206 12.53 -5.60 -16.69
N ILE A 207 11.66 -4.84 -17.35
CA ILE A 207 11.46 -4.91 -18.80
C ILE A 207 12.69 -4.35 -19.52
N GLU A 208 13.32 -5.17 -20.35
CA GLU A 208 14.48 -4.78 -21.17
C GLU A 208 14.05 -4.12 -22.47
N LYS A 209 13.03 -4.70 -23.12
CA LYS A 209 12.41 -4.21 -24.36
C LYS A 209 11.03 -4.84 -24.52
N THR A 210 10.22 -4.28 -25.43
CA THR A 210 8.89 -4.79 -25.76
C THR A 210 8.49 -4.36 -27.17
N ASP A 211 7.58 -5.11 -27.78
CA ASP A 211 6.91 -4.78 -29.02
C ASP A 211 5.41 -5.13 -28.94
N ASN A 212 4.73 -5.19 -30.08
CA ASN A 212 3.30 -5.49 -30.14
C ASN A 212 2.94 -6.95 -29.81
N TYR A 213 3.90 -7.83 -29.56
CA TYR A 213 3.67 -9.25 -29.39
C TYR A 213 4.33 -9.81 -28.14
N GLU A 214 5.44 -9.21 -27.70
CA GLU A 214 6.30 -9.76 -26.66
C GLU A 214 6.87 -8.69 -25.71
N VAL A 215 7.19 -9.13 -24.50
CA VAL A 215 7.91 -8.40 -23.47
C VAL A 215 9.14 -9.20 -23.10
N TRP A 216 10.32 -8.60 -23.18
CA TRP A 216 11.59 -9.27 -22.87
C TRP A 216 12.09 -8.91 -21.47
N ILE A 217 12.39 -9.94 -20.68
CA ILE A 217 12.88 -9.83 -19.30
C ILE A 217 13.91 -10.93 -19.05
N ASP A 218 15.12 -10.58 -18.63
CA ASP A 218 16.18 -11.52 -18.25
C ASP A 218 16.45 -12.59 -19.33
N GLY A 219 16.53 -12.15 -20.59
CA GLY A 219 16.73 -13.02 -21.75
C GLY A 219 15.55 -13.93 -22.12
N LYS A 220 14.37 -13.78 -21.49
CA LYS A 220 13.12 -14.47 -21.85
C LYS A 220 12.16 -13.56 -22.61
N ASP A 221 11.50 -14.13 -23.59
CA ASP A 221 10.41 -13.57 -24.38
C ASP A 221 9.04 -14.03 -23.82
N LEU A 222 8.29 -13.09 -23.26
CA LEU A 222 6.96 -13.35 -22.68
C LEU A 222 5.88 -12.78 -23.60
N PRO A 223 4.80 -13.52 -23.91
CA PRO A 223 3.77 -13.05 -24.81
C PRO A 223 2.99 -11.87 -24.23
N LEU A 224 2.68 -10.89 -25.07
CA LEU A 224 1.77 -9.78 -24.82
C LEU A 224 0.42 -10.07 -25.48
N GLY A 225 -0.57 -10.45 -24.68
CA GLY A 225 -1.92 -10.74 -25.17
C GLY A 225 -2.67 -9.47 -25.58
N ASP A 226 -3.47 -9.55 -26.64
CA ASP A 226 -4.21 -8.40 -27.18
C ASP A 226 -5.12 -7.71 -26.15
N THR A 227 -5.73 -8.49 -25.24
CA THR A 227 -6.55 -7.95 -24.14
C THR A 227 -5.76 -7.04 -23.20
N TYR A 228 -4.46 -7.28 -23.02
CA TYR A 228 -3.60 -6.58 -22.06
C TYR A 228 -2.78 -5.46 -22.71
N LYS A 229 -2.60 -5.53 -24.03
CA LYS A 229 -1.78 -4.62 -24.84
C LYS A 229 -2.05 -3.14 -24.57
N HIS A 230 -3.31 -2.73 -24.53
CA HIS A 230 -3.66 -1.32 -24.31
C HIS A 230 -3.18 -0.82 -22.94
N GLY A 231 -3.55 -1.51 -21.86
CA GLY A 231 -3.14 -1.13 -20.49
C GLY A 231 -1.63 -1.19 -20.29
N PHE A 232 -0.98 -2.17 -20.93
CA PHE A 232 0.47 -2.28 -20.93
C PHE A 232 1.14 -1.05 -21.57
N PHE A 233 0.74 -0.66 -22.78
CA PHE A 233 1.36 0.47 -23.46
C PHE A 233 1.01 1.82 -22.81
N GLU A 234 -0.17 1.98 -22.21
CA GLU A 234 -0.48 3.14 -21.36
C GLU A 234 0.56 3.28 -20.22
N ALA A 235 0.88 2.17 -19.53
CA ALA A 235 1.89 2.18 -18.48
C ALA A 235 3.31 2.48 -18.99
N ILE A 236 3.67 1.98 -20.18
CA ILE A 236 4.96 2.30 -20.82
C ILE A 236 5.04 3.76 -21.24
N HIS A 237 3.98 4.32 -21.83
CA HIS A 237 3.95 5.70 -22.30
C HIS A 237 4.09 6.72 -21.17
N GLN A 238 3.53 6.44 -20.00
CA GLN A 238 3.72 7.27 -18.79
C GLN A 238 5.17 7.32 -18.29
N ARG A 239 6.04 6.40 -18.75
CA ARG A 239 7.45 6.27 -18.37
C ARG A 239 8.41 6.60 -19.53
N LYS A 240 7.88 7.01 -20.67
CA LYS A 240 8.66 7.41 -21.84
C LYS A 240 9.15 8.85 -21.66
N LEU A 241 10.37 9.13 -22.13
CA LEU A 241 10.90 10.49 -22.27
C LEU A 241 10.13 11.31 -23.33
#